data_AF-A0A086LZ38-F1
#
_entry.id   AF-A0A086LZ38-F1
#
_cell.length_a   1.000
_cell.length_b   1.000
_cell.length_c   1.000
_cell.angle_alpha   90.00
_cell.angle_beta   90.00
_cell.angle_gamma   90.00
#
_symmetry.space_group_name_H-M   'P 1'
#
loop_
_entity.id
_entity.type
_entity.pdbx_description
1 polymer ?
#
loop_
_entity_poly.entity_id
_entity_poly.type
_entity_poly.pdbx_seq_one_letter_code
_entity_poly.pdbx_strand_id
1 'polypeptide(L)'
;MHSSSVESGAPPTPGPSYPSSLPPSYTEQNVREMIAAFYSPSGCGVTPAQANEFLVDFQQHASAWPICISFLNHFARSSQSSSVDTGDECVLYFAAQTLAAQARAGFPQQLSLVLEKKRGGDSLGGARERHSSAASTVFKELREGLLQLLFSCRRAPKAVVRQLAVALSAALVFGACGGGDQAGQDRDVEAGVGNEEGLKEEIALEEILVTLGHELGEQAAGPLLEFLAALPQEVSSQRLSLSKPQRLAVLGTLLERHAPSALAAAASVFDFLEKREQTLSSSAEPAVTSQISTLKS
;
A
#
# COMPACT_ATOMS: atom_id res chain seq x y z
N MET A 1 41.85 -3.49 -63.23
CA MET A 1 40.87 -4.06 -62.30
C MET A 1 41.49 -4.06 -60.90
N HIS A 2 40.79 -3.41 -59.95
CA HIS A 2 40.94 -3.40 -58.46
C HIS A 2 42.17 -2.63 -57.90
N SER A 3 42.02 -1.48 -57.21
CA SER A 3 41.43 -1.17 -55.86
C SER A 3 42.34 -1.69 -54.74
N SER A 4 42.75 -0.98 -53.66
CA SER A 4 42.20 0.13 -52.87
C SER A 4 43.36 0.80 -52.08
N SER A 5 43.44 2.13 -52.03
CA SER A 5 43.02 3.04 -50.93
C SER A 5 43.69 2.83 -49.56
N VAL A 6 44.50 3.81 -49.18
CA VAL A 6 45.12 4.05 -47.87
C VAL A 6 44.07 4.65 -46.93
N GLU A 7 43.87 4.08 -45.74
CA GLU A 7 43.13 4.76 -44.68
C GLU A 7 43.86 4.65 -43.33
N SER A 8 43.89 5.81 -42.67
CA SER A 8 44.71 6.18 -41.53
C SER A 8 44.20 5.53 -40.25
N GLY A 9 45.07 4.77 -39.57
CA GLY A 9 44.77 4.17 -38.26
C GLY A 9 44.81 5.22 -37.14
N ALA A 10 43.64 5.74 -36.77
CA ALA A 10 43.46 6.42 -35.48
C ALA A 10 43.18 5.36 -34.39
N PRO A 11 43.74 5.50 -33.16
CA PRO A 11 43.42 4.59 -32.06
C PRO A 11 41.95 4.77 -31.63
N PRO A 12 41.27 3.70 -31.19
CA PRO A 12 39.90 3.83 -30.72
C PRO A 12 39.89 4.70 -29.45
N THR A 13 39.15 5.81 -29.52
CA THR A 13 38.76 6.61 -28.36
C THR A 13 38.07 5.71 -27.34
N PRO A 14 38.48 5.72 -26.05
CA PRO A 14 37.73 5.02 -25.02
C PRO A 14 36.37 5.70 -24.89
N GLY A 15 35.31 5.01 -25.30
CA GLY A 15 33.95 5.39 -24.94
C GLY A 15 33.82 5.39 -23.41
N PRO A 16 32.89 6.19 -22.84
CA PRO A 16 32.64 6.19 -21.41
C PRO A 16 32.30 4.76 -20.99
N SER A 17 33.23 4.16 -20.25
CA SER A 17 33.04 2.86 -19.64
C SER A 17 32.00 3.05 -18.56
N TYR A 18 30.75 2.64 -18.82
CA TYR A 18 29.75 2.53 -17.78
C TYR A 18 30.32 1.56 -16.72
N PRO A 19 30.44 1.97 -15.45
CA PRO A 19 30.88 1.05 -14.43
C PRO A 19 29.87 -0.09 -14.33
N SER A 20 30.38 -1.32 -14.45
CA SER A 20 29.63 -2.55 -14.26
C SER A 20 28.86 -2.55 -12.94
N SER A 21 27.54 -2.63 -13.07
CA SER A 21 26.60 -3.41 -12.24
C SER A 21 26.91 -3.52 -10.74
N LEU A 22 26.85 -2.41 -10.03
CA LEU A 22 26.14 -2.39 -8.75
C LEU A 22 24.64 -2.25 -9.10
N PRO A 23 23.72 -3.00 -8.47
CA PRO A 23 22.30 -2.72 -8.67
C PRO A 23 22.07 -1.24 -8.36
N PRO A 24 21.28 -0.50 -9.17
CA PRO A 24 21.05 0.91 -8.90
C PRO A 24 20.51 1.00 -7.47
N SER A 25 21.24 1.68 -6.59
CA SER A 25 20.72 1.99 -5.26
C SER A 25 19.54 2.93 -5.49
N TYR A 26 18.32 2.40 -5.45
CA TYR A 26 17.13 3.23 -5.50
C TYR A 26 17.19 4.24 -4.34
N THR A 27 17.18 5.52 -4.66
CA THR A 27 17.12 6.62 -3.69
C THR A 27 15.77 7.31 -3.80
N GLU A 28 15.33 7.95 -2.72
CA GLU A 28 14.11 8.77 -2.73
C GLU A 28 14.13 9.82 -3.84
N GLN A 29 15.28 10.49 -4.03
CA GLN A 29 15.43 11.53 -5.05
C GLN A 29 15.27 10.96 -6.47
N ASN A 30 15.97 9.87 -6.79
CA ASN A 30 15.91 9.27 -8.13
C ASN A 30 14.49 8.75 -8.43
N VAL A 31 13.81 8.16 -7.45
CA VAL A 31 12.43 7.68 -7.63
C VAL A 31 11.48 8.86 -7.85
N ARG A 32 11.62 9.96 -7.08
CA ARG A 32 10.82 11.17 -7.25
C ARG A 32 11.00 11.78 -8.64
N GLU A 33 12.23 11.85 -9.14
CA GLU A 33 12.53 12.34 -10.49
C GLU A 33 11.90 11.48 -11.57
N MET A 34 11.93 10.15 -11.43
CA MET A 34 11.31 9.24 -12.39
C MET A 34 9.78 9.33 -12.37
N ILE A 35 9.17 9.50 -11.20
CA ILE A 35 7.72 9.77 -11.09
C ILE A 35 7.38 11.09 -11.80
N ALA A 36 8.15 12.15 -11.57
CA ALA A 36 7.96 13.44 -12.22
C ALA A 36 8.11 13.33 -13.75
N ALA A 37 9.13 12.61 -14.23
CA ALA A 37 9.35 12.37 -15.67
C ALA A 37 8.21 11.56 -16.31
N PHE A 38 7.59 10.65 -15.55
CA PHE A 38 6.46 9.84 -16.01
C PHE A 38 5.16 10.65 -16.10
N TYR A 39 4.80 11.41 -15.06
CA TYR A 39 3.52 12.14 -14.98
C TYR A 39 3.58 13.56 -15.56
N SER A 40 4.77 14.17 -15.65
CA SER A 40 4.98 15.54 -16.11
C SER A 40 6.24 15.64 -16.99
N PRO A 41 6.18 15.09 -18.22
CA PRO A 41 7.34 15.01 -19.11
C PRO A 41 7.80 16.42 -19.50
N SER A 42 8.98 16.83 -19.04
CA SER A 42 9.49 18.21 -19.17
C SER A 42 10.63 18.36 -20.19
N GLY A 43 10.87 17.35 -21.03
CA GLY A 43 11.93 17.38 -22.06
C GLY A 43 13.35 17.12 -21.54
N CYS A 44 13.48 16.73 -20.26
CA CYS A 44 14.72 16.63 -19.49
C CYS A 44 15.61 15.40 -19.79
N GLY A 45 15.56 14.83 -21.00
CA GLY A 45 16.41 13.70 -21.39
C GLY A 45 15.98 12.31 -20.90
N VAL A 46 15.01 12.20 -19.98
CA VAL A 46 14.35 10.93 -19.62
C VAL A 46 12.97 10.88 -20.26
N THR A 47 12.72 9.84 -21.05
CA THR A 47 11.41 9.61 -21.67
C THR A 47 10.43 8.98 -20.67
N PRO A 48 9.11 9.20 -20.81
CA PRO A 48 8.11 8.53 -19.98
C PRO A 48 8.20 7.00 -20.03
N ALA A 49 8.63 6.44 -21.17
CA ALA A 49 8.84 4.99 -21.31
C ALA A 49 9.98 4.48 -20.43
N GLN A 50 11.14 5.17 -20.43
CA GLN A 50 12.28 4.83 -19.57
C GLN A 50 11.94 5.02 -18.09
N ALA A 51 11.22 6.09 -17.74
CA ALA A 51 10.74 6.30 -16.39
C ALA A 51 9.80 5.17 -15.94
N ASN A 52 8.88 4.74 -16.80
CA ASN A 52 7.98 3.63 -16.52
C ASN A 52 8.74 2.31 -16.31
N GLU A 53 9.71 1.99 -17.17
CA GLU A 53 10.55 0.79 -17.03
C GLU A 53 11.26 0.78 -15.67
N PHE A 54 11.91 1.88 -15.30
CA PHE A 54 12.55 2.05 -14.00
C PHE A 54 11.57 1.86 -12.84
N LEU A 55 10.38 2.47 -12.91
CA LEU A 55 9.39 2.42 -11.84
C LEU A 55 8.75 1.05 -11.70
N VAL A 56 8.57 0.31 -12.80
CA VAL A 56 8.10 -1.09 -12.78
C VAL A 56 9.12 -2.00 -12.11
N ASP A 57 10.40 -1.83 -12.42
CA ASP A 57 11.49 -2.58 -11.78
C ASP A 57 11.61 -2.23 -10.29
N PHE A 58 11.47 -0.94 -9.95
CA PHE A 58 11.45 -0.46 -8.57
C PHE A 58 10.34 -1.11 -7.76
N GLN A 59 9.11 -1.20 -8.28
CA GLN A 59 7.96 -1.78 -7.56
C GLN A 59 8.18 -3.23 -7.13
N GLN A 60 9.04 -3.97 -7.81
CA GLN A 60 9.36 -5.36 -7.48
C GLN A 60 10.54 -5.47 -6.49
N HIS A 61 11.27 -4.38 -6.27
CA HIS A 61 12.48 -4.36 -5.47
C HIS A 61 12.21 -4.11 -3.98
N ALA A 62 13.05 -4.68 -3.11
CA ALA A 62 12.94 -4.56 -1.65
C ALA A 62 13.10 -3.16 -1.09
N SER A 63 13.76 -2.26 -1.82
CA SER A 63 13.86 -0.85 -1.44
C SER A 63 12.56 -0.08 -1.64
N ALA A 64 11.60 -0.57 -2.43
CA ALA A 64 10.38 0.18 -2.69
C ALA A 64 9.50 0.35 -1.46
N TRP A 65 9.40 -0.68 -0.62
CA TRP A 65 8.63 -0.62 0.62
C TRP A 65 9.07 0.53 1.55
N PRO A 66 10.34 0.61 2.00
CA PRO A 66 10.78 1.70 2.88
C PRO A 66 10.76 3.07 2.21
N ILE A 67 11.06 3.19 0.91
CA ILE A 67 11.04 4.46 0.19
C ILE A 67 9.60 4.99 0.03
N CYS A 68 8.64 4.14 -0.32
CA CYS A 68 7.23 4.54 -0.44
C CYS A 68 6.65 4.95 0.92
N ILE A 69 6.98 4.23 1.99
CA ILE A 69 6.61 4.62 3.36
C ILE A 69 7.22 5.97 3.72
N SER A 70 8.47 6.24 3.32
CA SER A 70 9.13 7.52 3.58
C SER A 70 8.39 8.69 2.93
N PHE A 71 7.99 8.56 1.66
CA PHE A 71 7.19 9.60 0.97
C PHE A 71 5.87 9.90 1.68
N LEU A 72 5.14 8.84 2.06
CA LEU A 72 3.86 8.97 2.75
C LEU A 72 4.01 9.57 4.16
N ASN A 73 5.07 9.19 4.89
CA ASN A 73 5.38 9.77 6.20
C ASN A 73 5.81 11.23 6.11
N HIS A 74 6.58 11.60 5.08
CA HIS A 74 6.95 12.98 4.83
C HIS A 74 5.69 13.84 4.66
N PHE A 75 4.76 13.36 3.83
CA PHE A 75 3.45 14.01 3.67
C PHE A 75 2.67 14.08 4.98
N ALA A 76 2.53 12.97 5.71
CA ALA A 76 1.79 12.95 6.97
C ALA A 76 2.32 13.97 7.99
N ARG A 77 3.63 14.23 7.99
CA ARG A 77 4.28 15.25 8.83
C ARG A 77 4.11 16.67 8.29
N SER A 78 4.11 16.85 6.97
CA SER A 78 4.05 18.16 6.31
C SER A 78 2.64 18.69 6.05
N SER A 79 1.59 17.86 6.16
CA SER A 79 0.18 18.16 5.83
C SER A 79 -0.52 19.20 6.72
N GLN A 80 0.21 20.15 7.30
CA GLN A 80 -0.34 21.35 7.92
C GLN A 80 -0.75 22.41 6.87
N SER A 81 -0.33 22.30 5.61
CA SER A 81 -0.73 23.18 4.51
C SER A 81 -1.97 22.67 3.75
N SER A 82 -2.82 23.59 3.30
CA SER A 82 -4.14 23.31 2.73
C SER A 82 -4.16 22.89 1.26
N SER A 83 -3.01 22.83 0.58
CA SER A 83 -2.93 22.41 -0.83
C SER A 83 -1.72 21.50 -1.05
N VAL A 84 -1.96 20.33 -1.64
CA VAL A 84 -0.92 19.41 -2.11
C VAL A 84 -0.59 19.78 -3.55
N ASP A 85 0.70 20.00 -3.85
CA ASP A 85 1.12 20.26 -5.22
C ASP A 85 0.90 19.02 -6.09
N THR A 86 0.52 19.19 -7.36
CA THR A 86 0.23 18.06 -8.28
C THR A 86 1.39 17.08 -8.41
N GLY A 87 2.64 17.55 -8.34
CA GLY A 87 3.82 16.69 -8.32
C GLY A 87 3.90 15.81 -7.07
N ASP A 88 3.53 16.34 -5.90
CA ASP A 88 3.47 15.57 -4.67
C ASP A 88 2.28 14.60 -4.68
N GLU A 89 1.15 14.96 -5.29
CA GLU A 89 0.01 14.04 -5.46
C GLU A 89 0.39 12.80 -6.27
N CYS A 90 1.13 12.97 -7.38
CA CYS A 90 1.63 11.87 -8.19
C CYS A 90 2.58 10.95 -7.40
N VAL A 91 3.47 11.52 -6.59
CA VAL A 91 4.39 10.76 -5.73
C VAL A 91 3.62 9.95 -4.69
N LEU A 92 2.63 10.56 -4.03
CA LEU A 92 1.82 9.89 -3.01
C LEU A 92 0.97 8.78 -3.61
N TYR A 93 0.37 9.03 -4.77
CA TYR A 93 -0.41 8.01 -5.48
C TYR A 93 0.47 6.83 -5.90
N PHE A 94 1.62 7.09 -6.50
CA PHE A 94 2.56 6.04 -6.88
C PHE A 94 3.04 5.24 -5.66
N ALA A 95 3.39 5.91 -4.56
CA ALA A 95 3.82 5.26 -3.33
C ALA A 95 2.73 4.33 -2.76
N ALA A 96 1.50 4.84 -2.62
CA ALA A 96 0.39 4.04 -2.10
C ALA A 96 0.01 2.88 -3.03
N GLN A 97 0.00 3.10 -4.35
CA GLN A 97 -0.25 2.05 -5.34
C GLN A 97 0.83 0.97 -5.29
N THR A 98 2.09 1.36 -5.10
CA THR A 98 3.22 0.43 -4.98
C THR A 98 3.09 -0.44 -3.73
N LEU A 99 2.77 0.15 -2.58
CA LEU A 99 2.50 -0.61 -1.35
C LEU A 99 1.32 -1.57 -1.52
N ALA A 100 0.25 -1.15 -2.19
CA ALA A 100 -0.88 -2.02 -2.51
C ALA A 100 -0.48 -3.20 -3.41
N ALA A 101 0.33 -2.96 -4.44
CA ALA A 101 0.83 -4.01 -5.32
C ALA A 101 1.73 -5.01 -4.55
N GLN A 102 2.63 -4.51 -3.72
CA GLN A 102 3.52 -5.33 -2.90
C GLN A 102 2.76 -6.13 -1.83
N ALA A 103 1.77 -5.53 -1.17
CA ALA A 103 0.90 -6.24 -0.23
C ALA A 103 0.11 -7.36 -0.92
N ARG A 104 -0.38 -7.13 -2.15
CA ARG A 104 -1.07 -8.16 -2.96
C ARG A 104 -0.16 -9.30 -3.42
N ALA A 105 1.13 -9.03 -3.59
CA ALA A 105 2.11 -10.02 -4.01
C ALA A 105 2.67 -10.86 -2.85
N GLY A 106 2.27 -10.61 -1.59
CA GLY A 106 2.88 -11.26 -0.43
C GLY A 106 4.34 -10.82 -0.21
N PHE A 107 4.69 -9.62 -0.65
CA PHE A 107 6.03 -9.04 -0.49
C PHE A 107 6.51 -8.96 0.97
N PRO A 108 5.66 -8.69 1.97
CA PRO A 108 6.08 -8.64 3.38
C PRO A 108 6.67 -9.96 3.90
N GLN A 109 6.18 -11.11 3.42
CA GLN A 109 6.83 -12.40 3.73
C GLN A 109 8.20 -12.52 3.06
N GLN A 110 8.33 -12.05 1.81
CA GLN A 110 9.61 -12.04 1.11
C GLN A 110 10.65 -11.17 1.82
N LEU A 111 10.25 -9.99 2.32
CA LEU A 111 11.12 -9.11 3.12
C LEU A 111 11.59 -9.80 4.39
N SER A 112 10.69 -10.48 5.10
CA SER A 112 11.01 -11.17 6.35
C SER A 112 11.97 -12.34 6.12
N LEU A 113 11.73 -13.14 5.08
CA LEU A 113 12.64 -14.22 4.67
C LEU A 113 14.03 -13.70 4.26
N VAL A 114 14.10 -12.53 3.61
CA VAL A 114 15.37 -11.88 3.25
C VAL A 114 16.10 -11.34 4.49
N LEU A 115 15.38 -10.78 5.46
CA LEU A 115 15.95 -10.27 6.72
C LEU A 115 16.41 -11.39 7.64
N GLU A 116 15.65 -12.49 7.75
CA GLU A 116 16.03 -13.69 8.49
C GLU A 116 17.27 -14.35 7.88
N LYS A 117 17.32 -14.49 6.55
CA LYS A 117 18.50 -15.01 5.82
C LYS A 117 19.74 -14.15 6.03
N LYS A 118 19.59 -12.83 6.21
CA LYS A 118 20.70 -11.92 6.52
C LYS A 118 21.17 -12.00 7.98
N ARG A 119 20.37 -12.55 8.90
CA ARG A 119 20.69 -12.62 10.34
C ARG A 119 21.42 -13.91 10.78
N GLY A 120 21.69 -14.85 9.85
CA GLY A 120 22.33 -16.16 10.11
C GLY A 120 21.28 -17.24 10.39
N GLY A 121 21.29 -18.44 9.81
CA GLY A 121 22.39 -19.38 9.62
C GLY A 121 22.08 -20.62 10.46
N ASP A 122 21.73 -21.74 9.80
CA ASP A 122 21.50 -23.09 10.35
C ASP A 122 20.59 -23.24 11.59
N SER A 123 19.32 -23.57 11.37
CA SER A 123 18.51 -24.27 12.38
C SER A 123 17.57 -25.28 11.72
N LEU A 124 18.11 -26.47 11.48
CA LEU A 124 17.37 -27.67 11.13
C LEU A 124 16.65 -28.21 12.37
N GLY A 125 15.33 -28.02 12.44
CA GLY A 125 14.45 -28.69 13.40
C GLY A 125 13.40 -27.76 14.02
N GLY A 126 12.18 -27.79 13.49
CA GLY A 126 11.03 -26.99 13.98
C GLY A 126 10.56 -25.87 13.05
N ALA A 127 10.96 -25.89 11.78
CA ALA A 127 10.74 -24.80 10.83
C ALA A 127 9.27 -24.43 10.64
N ARG A 128 8.35 -25.39 10.53
CA ARG A 128 6.95 -25.12 10.12
C ARG A 128 6.13 -24.32 11.16
N GLU A 129 6.23 -24.67 12.44
CA GLU A 129 5.52 -23.95 13.51
C GLU A 129 6.16 -22.59 13.79
N ARG A 130 7.50 -22.49 13.75
CA ARG A 130 8.20 -21.20 13.90
C ARG A 130 7.89 -20.26 12.74
N HIS A 131 7.90 -20.75 11.50
CA HIS A 131 7.54 -19.96 10.32
C HIS A 131 6.09 -19.47 10.37
N SER A 132 5.13 -20.27 10.87
CA SER A 132 3.76 -19.81 11.06
C SER A 132 3.66 -18.69 12.10
N SER A 133 4.36 -18.82 13.24
CA SER A 133 4.35 -17.77 14.28
C SER A 133 5.04 -16.47 13.85
N ALA A 134 6.12 -16.58 13.05
CA ALA A 134 6.82 -15.43 12.50
C ALA A 134 5.99 -14.74 11.42
N ALA A 135 5.35 -15.50 10.52
CA ALA A 135 4.46 -14.95 9.50
C ALA A 135 3.27 -14.21 10.13
N SER A 136 2.61 -14.79 11.15
CA SER A 136 1.53 -14.14 11.89
C SER A 136 1.97 -12.78 12.47
N THR A 137 3.15 -12.74 13.08
CA THR A 137 3.72 -11.52 13.66
C THR A 137 3.99 -10.45 12.60
N VAL A 138 4.56 -10.86 11.45
CA VAL A 138 4.84 -9.95 10.32
C VAL A 138 3.55 -9.36 9.76
N PHE A 139 2.51 -10.17 9.58
CA PHE A 139 1.22 -9.68 9.10
C PHE A 139 0.51 -8.78 10.09
N LYS A 140 0.68 -9.04 11.39
CA LYS A 140 0.20 -8.17 12.45
C LYS A 140 0.90 -6.80 12.40
N GLU A 141 2.22 -6.77 12.40
CA GLU A 141 3.00 -5.51 12.31
C GLU A 141 2.70 -4.73 11.02
N LEU A 142 2.58 -5.45 9.90
CA LEU A 142 2.20 -4.88 8.62
C LEU A 142 0.82 -4.22 8.68
N ARG A 143 -0.17 -4.92 9.24
CA ARG A 143 -1.54 -4.43 9.37
C ARG A 143 -1.58 -3.19 10.26
N GLU A 144 -0.89 -3.21 11.39
CA GLU A 144 -0.78 -2.07 12.32
C GLU A 144 -0.09 -0.87 11.64
N GLY A 145 1.02 -1.09 10.94
CA GLY A 145 1.74 -0.05 10.22
C GLY A 145 0.92 0.57 9.08
N LEU A 146 0.21 -0.26 8.29
CA LEU A 146 -0.67 0.23 7.22
C LEU A 146 -1.89 0.95 7.77
N LEU A 147 -2.47 0.50 8.89
CA LEU A 147 -3.56 1.18 9.57
C LEU A 147 -3.14 2.57 10.06
N GLN A 148 -1.98 2.65 10.70
CA GLN A 148 -1.41 3.94 11.14
C GLN A 148 -1.13 4.86 9.95
N LEU A 149 -0.60 4.33 8.85
CA LEU A 149 -0.29 5.11 7.65
C LEU A 149 -1.56 5.62 6.96
N LEU A 150 -2.59 4.76 6.85
CA LEU A 150 -3.90 5.11 6.32
C LEU A 150 -4.53 6.28 7.10
N PHE A 151 -4.48 6.23 8.43
CA PHE A 151 -4.98 7.33 9.26
C PHE A 151 -4.09 8.58 9.17
N SER A 152 -2.77 8.41 9.16
CA SER A 152 -1.83 9.53 9.05
C SER A 152 -1.97 10.28 7.72
N CYS A 153 -2.31 9.56 6.65
CA CYS A 153 -2.56 10.11 5.31
C CYS A 153 -4.04 10.40 5.04
N ARG A 154 -4.92 10.48 6.06
CA ARG A 154 -6.37 10.68 5.88
C ARG A 154 -6.76 11.95 5.11
N ARG A 155 -5.87 12.94 5.03
CA ARG A 155 -6.04 14.19 4.29
C ARG A 155 -5.43 14.16 2.88
N ALA A 156 -4.80 13.05 2.49
CA ALA A 156 -4.29 12.86 1.14
C ALA A 156 -5.45 12.83 0.12
N PRO A 157 -5.17 13.03 -1.18
CA PRO A 157 -6.16 12.85 -2.22
C PRO A 157 -6.85 11.48 -2.10
N LYS A 158 -8.15 11.44 -2.39
CA LYS A 158 -8.99 10.24 -2.23
C LYS A 158 -8.39 8.98 -2.87
N ALA A 159 -7.75 9.14 -4.04
CA ALA A 159 -7.09 8.04 -4.74
C ALA A 159 -5.95 7.41 -3.94
N VAL A 160 -5.19 8.20 -3.17
CA VAL A 160 -4.11 7.74 -2.29
C VAL A 160 -4.69 6.95 -1.12
N VAL A 161 -5.68 7.51 -0.44
CA VAL A 161 -6.38 6.87 0.70
C VAL A 161 -6.96 5.52 0.27
N ARG A 162 -7.57 5.45 -0.92
CA ARG A 162 -8.10 4.21 -1.48
C ARG A 162 -7.03 3.16 -1.72
N GLN A 163 -5.84 3.52 -2.24
CA GLN A 163 -4.76 2.56 -2.42
C GLN A 163 -4.19 2.06 -1.08
N LEU A 164 -4.13 2.91 -0.05
CA LEU A 164 -3.74 2.48 1.30
C LEU A 164 -4.77 1.55 1.94
N ALA A 165 -6.06 1.84 1.74
CA ALA A 165 -7.16 0.96 2.15
C ALA A 165 -7.05 -0.43 1.48
N VAL A 166 -6.77 -0.45 0.16
CA VAL A 166 -6.48 -1.68 -0.59
C VAL A 166 -5.28 -2.44 -0.02
N ALA A 167 -4.18 -1.76 0.28
CA ALA A 167 -2.99 -2.39 0.85
C ALA A 167 -3.31 -3.04 2.21
N LEU A 168 -4.06 -2.34 3.06
CA LEU A 168 -4.53 -2.85 4.36
C LEU A 168 -5.47 -4.05 4.19
N SER A 169 -6.40 -4.02 3.23
CA SER A 169 -7.27 -5.15 2.91
C SER A 169 -6.46 -6.38 2.46
N ALA A 170 -5.47 -6.20 1.58
CA ALA A 170 -4.59 -7.27 1.14
C ALA A 170 -3.81 -7.89 2.31
N ALA A 171 -3.23 -7.06 3.18
CA ALA A 171 -2.51 -7.50 4.38
C ALA A 171 -3.40 -8.31 5.34
N LEU A 172 -4.62 -7.83 5.59
CA LEU A 172 -5.60 -8.50 6.46
C LEU A 172 -5.96 -9.90 5.92
N VAL A 173 -6.22 -10.00 4.62
CA VAL A 173 -6.64 -11.24 3.99
C VAL A 173 -5.50 -12.25 3.93
N PHE A 174 -4.29 -11.82 3.55
CA PHE A 174 -3.13 -12.72 3.54
C PHE A 174 -2.71 -13.21 4.92
N GLY A 175 -2.82 -12.35 5.95
CA GLY A 175 -2.60 -12.75 7.33
C GLY A 175 -3.53 -13.90 7.73
N ALA A 176 -4.82 -13.78 7.43
CA ALA A 176 -5.81 -14.81 7.74
C ALA A 176 -5.60 -16.13 6.96
N CYS A 177 -5.04 -16.07 5.76
CA CYS A 177 -4.65 -17.24 4.97
C CYS A 177 -3.27 -17.83 5.37
N GLY A 178 -2.60 -17.25 6.37
CA GLY A 178 -1.29 -17.65 6.88
C GLY A 178 -0.18 -17.56 5.84
N GLY A 179 -0.20 -16.51 5.03
CA GLY A 179 1.00 -16.04 4.34
C GLY A 179 1.59 -16.93 3.26
N GLY A 180 0.79 -17.65 2.46
CA GLY A 180 1.23 -18.25 1.19
C GLY A 180 2.45 -19.18 1.25
N ASP A 181 2.23 -20.48 1.44
CA ASP A 181 3.22 -21.56 1.24
C ASP A 181 3.59 -21.72 -0.26
N GLN A 182 4.01 -20.66 -0.96
CA GLN A 182 4.47 -20.71 -2.36
C GLN A 182 5.99 -20.66 -2.50
N ALA A 183 6.75 -20.81 -1.42
CA ALA A 183 8.20 -21.00 -1.49
C ALA A 183 8.53 -22.50 -1.50
N GLY A 184 8.36 -23.15 -2.66
CA GLY A 184 8.89 -24.51 -2.90
C GLY A 184 7.87 -25.54 -3.39
N GLN A 185 7.21 -25.29 -4.52
CA GLN A 185 6.67 -26.38 -5.32
C GLN A 185 7.68 -26.70 -6.43
N ASP A 186 8.71 -27.44 -6.05
CA ASP A 186 9.53 -28.19 -7.00
C ASP A 186 9.35 -29.68 -6.66
N ARG A 187 8.58 -30.35 -7.53
CA ARG A 187 8.51 -31.80 -7.80
C ARG A 187 7.98 -32.74 -6.70
N ASP A 188 6.92 -33.45 -7.10
CA ASP A 188 6.59 -34.84 -6.74
C ASP A 188 6.56 -35.18 -5.24
N VAL A 189 5.50 -34.76 -4.54
CA VAL A 189 5.04 -35.52 -3.36
C VAL A 189 3.51 -35.65 -3.43
N GLU A 190 3.10 -36.91 -3.34
CA GLU A 190 1.77 -37.44 -3.51
C GLU A 190 0.68 -36.71 -2.70
N ALA A 191 -0.53 -36.74 -3.24
CA ALA A 191 -1.76 -36.28 -2.65
C ALA A 191 -1.97 -36.85 -1.23
N GLY A 192 -1.56 -36.08 -0.22
CA GLY A 192 -1.99 -36.24 1.15
C GLY A 192 -3.47 -35.86 1.26
N VAL A 193 -4.32 -36.88 1.32
CA VAL A 193 -5.74 -36.77 1.68
C VAL A 193 -5.84 -36.12 3.06
N GLY A 194 -6.39 -34.90 3.10
CA GLY A 194 -6.69 -34.16 4.33
C GLY A 194 -5.78 -32.95 4.54
N ASN A 195 -6.13 -31.81 3.97
CA ASN A 195 -5.70 -30.53 4.51
C ASN A 195 -6.77 -29.48 4.21
N GLU A 196 -7.34 -28.93 5.27
CA GLU A 196 -8.30 -27.83 5.21
C GLU A 196 -7.63 -26.63 4.53
N GLU A 197 -7.96 -26.38 3.26
CA GLU A 197 -7.66 -25.10 2.58
C GLU A 197 -8.57 -23.98 3.12
N GLY A 198 -8.62 -23.85 4.44
CA GLY A 198 -9.37 -22.85 5.19
C GLY A 198 -8.49 -21.69 5.65
N LEU A 199 -9.07 -20.82 6.48
CA LEU A 199 -8.31 -19.79 7.19
C LEU A 199 -7.36 -20.44 8.18
N LYS A 200 -6.10 -19.98 8.21
CA LYS A 200 -5.09 -20.43 9.17
C LYS A 200 -5.13 -19.57 10.44
N GLU A 201 -5.56 -18.31 10.31
CA GLU A 201 -5.66 -17.33 11.39
C GLU A 201 -7.02 -16.61 11.34
N GLU A 202 -7.43 -16.03 12.47
CA GLU A 202 -8.64 -15.20 12.53
C GLU A 202 -8.45 -13.90 11.74
N ILE A 203 -9.50 -13.48 11.02
CA ILE A 203 -9.51 -12.18 10.34
C ILE A 203 -9.61 -11.09 11.42
N ALA A 204 -8.51 -10.40 11.71
CA ALA A 204 -8.42 -9.31 12.68
C ALA A 204 -9.08 -7.99 12.18
N LEU A 205 -10.31 -8.09 11.67
CA LEU A 205 -11.10 -6.96 11.16
C LEU A 205 -11.62 -6.08 12.30
N GLU A 206 -12.04 -6.67 13.42
CA GLU A 206 -12.60 -5.91 14.56
C GLU A 206 -11.62 -4.86 15.10
N GLU A 207 -10.33 -5.20 15.19
CA GLU A 207 -9.30 -4.25 15.63
C GLU A 207 -9.24 -3.01 14.72
N ILE A 208 -9.38 -3.20 13.41
CA ILE A 208 -9.39 -2.09 12.44
C ILE A 208 -10.67 -1.25 12.60
N LEU A 209 -11.82 -1.90 12.75
CA LEU A 209 -13.11 -1.23 12.91
C LEU A 209 -13.19 -0.44 14.22
N VAL A 210 -12.68 -0.99 15.32
CA VAL A 210 -12.60 -0.30 16.62
C VAL A 210 -11.67 0.91 16.52
N THR A 211 -10.47 0.73 15.96
CA THR A 211 -9.50 1.82 15.83
C THR A 211 -10.05 2.96 14.98
N LEU A 212 -10.53 2.68 13.76
CA LEU A 212 -11.02 3.73 12.87
C LEU A 212 -12.39 4.28 13.29
N GLY A 213 -13.31 3.42 13.73
CA GLY A 213 -14.70 3.79 14.00
C GLY A 213 -14.93 4.36 15.40
N HIS A 214 -14.25 3.84 16.42
CA HIS A 214 -14.46 4.23 17.82
C HIS A 214 -13.35 5.13 18.37
N GLU A 215 -12.09 4.76 18.19
CA GLU A 215 -10.97 5.52 18.77
C GLU A 215 -10.69 6.82 18.01
N LEU A 216 -10.68 6.76 16.68
CA LEU A 216 -10.41 7.91 15.83
C LEU A 216 -11.69 8.64 15.38
N GLY A 217 -12.83 7.94 15.40
CA GLY A 217 -14.17 8.49 15.17
C GLY A 217 -14.30 9.29 13.88
N GLU A 218 -14.91 10.48 13.97
CA GLU A 218 -15.16 11.36 12.82
C GLU A 218 -13.92 11.63 11.97
N GLN A 219 -12.74 11.73 12.59
CA GLN A 219 -11.50 12.02 11.84
C GLN A 219 -11.12 10.90 10.88
N ALA A 220 -11.51 9.66 11.17
CA ALA A 220 -11.22 8.49 10.36
C ALA A 220 -12.40 8.03 9.50
N ALA A 221 -13.49 8.80 9.44
CA ALA A 221 -14.68 8.49 8.63
C ALA A 221 -14.35 8.18 7.17
N GLY A 222 -13.56 9.04 6.50
CA GLY A 222 -13.14 8.84 5.12
C GLY A 222 -12.31 7.55 4.93
N PRO A 223 -11.20 7.38 5.67
CA PRO A 223 -10.43 6.14 5.67
C PRO A 223 -11.24 4.87 5.96
N LEU A 224 -12.15 4.90 6.92
CA LEU A 224 -13.01 3.78 7.28
C LEU A 224 -13.93 3.37 6.12
N LEU A 225 -14.58 4.33 5.47
CA LEU A 225 -15.45 4.06 4.33
C LEU A 225 -14.68 3.52 3.12
N GLU A 226 -13.49 4.06 2.83
CA GLU A 226 -12.62 3.53 1.77
C GLU A 226 -12.17 2.10 2.08
N PHE A 227 -11.84 1.79 3.34
CA PHE A 227 -11.49 0.44 3.76
C PHE A 227 -12.66 -0.55 3.65
N LEU A 228 -13.84 -0.19 4.15
CA LEU A 228 -15.05 -1.02 4.05
C LEU A 228 -15.46 -1.27 2.60
N ALA A 229 -15.24 -0.31 1.70
CA ALA A 229 -15.47 -0.49 0.27
C ALA A 229 -14.38 -1.35 -0.40
N ALA A 230 -13.11 -1.17 -0.02
CA ALA A 230 -11.97 -1.87 -0.62
C ALA A 230 -11.94 -3.35 -0.23
N LEU A 231 -12.21 -3.71 1.02
CA LEU A 231 -12.07 -5.07 1.51
C LEU A 231 -12.83 -6.14 0.68
N PRO A 232 -14.16 -6.02 0.46
CA PRO A 232 -14.88 -7.01 -0.35
C PRO A 232 -14.45 -7.00 -1.83
N GLN A 233 -14.08 -5.83 -2.36
CA GLN A 233 -13.57 -5.70 -3.74
C GLN A 233 -12.24 -6.43 -3.90
N GLU A 234 -11.34 -6.29 -2.94
CA GLU A 234 -10.04 -6.94 -2.95
C GLU A 234 -10.18 -8.45 -2.84
N VAL A 235 -10.98 -8.96 -1.89
CA VAL A 235 -11.17 -10.42 -1.77
C VAL A 235 -11.75 -11.02 -3.05
N SER A 236 -12.65 -10.29 -3.72
CA SER A 236 -13.25 -10.71 -4.99
C SER A 236 -12.31 -10.55 -6.19
N SER A 237 -11.22 -9.81 -6.04
CA SER A 237 -10.26 -9.50 -7.10
C SER A 237 -9.40 -10.72 -7.45
N GLN A 238 -9.06 -10.82 -8.75
CA GLN A 238 -8.04 -11.76 -9.22
C GLN A 238 -6.61 -11.30 -8.93
N ARG A 239 -6.44 -10.05 -8.47
CA ARG A 239 -5.12 -9.47 -8.17
C ARG A 239 -4.54 -9.97 -6.85
N LEU A 240 -5.38 -10.51 -5.97
CA LEU A 240 -4.93 -11.26 -4.81
C LEU A 240 -4.75 -12.72 -5.23
N SER A 241 -3.53 -13.24 -5.06
CA SER A 241 -3.14 -14.61 -5.39
C SER A 241 -3.68 -15.63 -4.37
N LEU A 242 -4.99 -15.66 -4.20
CA LEU A 242 -5.73 -16.59 -3.34
C LEU A 242 -6.33 -17.71 -4.18
N SER A 243 -6.31 -18.93 -3.63
CA SER A 243 -7.07 -20.04 -4.21
C SER A 243 -8.57 -19.78 -4.10
N LYS A 244 -9.38 -20.42 -4.95
CA LYS A 244 -10.85 -20.30 -4.89
C LYS A 244 -11.42 -20.73 -3.52
N PRO A 245 -10.96 -21.85 -2.91
CA PRO A 245 -11.38 -22.23 -1.55
C PRO A 245 -11.04 -21.17 -0.49
N GLN A 246 -9.82 -20.63 -0.50
CA GLN A 246 -9.40 -19.56 0.42
C GLN A 246 -10.28 -18.32 0.26
N ARG A 247 -10.53 -17.90 -0.98
CA ARG A 247 -11.39 -16.74 -1.27
C ARG A 247 -12.79 -16.93 -0.70
N LEU A 248 -13.38 -18.11 -0.87
CA LEU A 248 -14.71 -18.43 -0.34
C LEU A 248 -14.72 -18.46 1.19
N ALA A 249 -13.69 -19.03 1.82
CA ALA A 249 -13.56 -19.06 3.28
C ALA A 249 -13.45 -17.64 3.88
N VAL A 250 -12.64 -16.77 3.26
CA VAL A 250 -12.53 -15.35 3.64
C VAL A 250 -13.87 -14.65 3.50
N LEU A 251 -14.54 -14.76 2.35
CA LEU A 251 -15.84 -14.12 2.11
C LEU A 251 -16.90 -14.61 3.09
N GLY A 252 -16.99 -15.92 3.32
CA GLY A 252 -17.92 -16.51 4.28
C GLY A 252 -17.70 -15.96 5.68
N THR A 253 -16.44 -15.91 6.13
CA THR A 253 -16.09 -15.39 7.46
C THR A 253 -16.41 -13.89 7.59
N LEU A 254 -16.10 -13.09 6.57
CA LEU A 254 -16.44 -11.67 6.55
C LEU A 254 -17.95 -11.43 6.64
N LEU A 255 -18.75 -12.22 5.92
CA LEU A 255 -20.21 -12.09 5.91
C LEU A 255 -20.85 -12.59 7.21
N GLU A 256 -20.45 -13.74 7.70
CA GLU A 256 -21.09 -14.39 8.85
C GLU A 256 -20.68 -13.77 10.18
N ARG A 257 -19.41 -13.37 10.33
CA ARG A 257 -18.86 -12.92 11.61
C ARG A 257 -18.71 -11.41 11.72
N HIS A 258 -18.37 -10.72 10.63
CA HIS A 258 -17.98 -9.32 10.69
C HIS A 258 -18.94 -8.34 10.03
N ALA A 259 -19.92 -8.80 9.24
CA ALA A 259 -20.87 -7.92 8.60
C ALA A 259 -21.66 -7.03 9.60
N PRO A 260 -22.11 -7.53 10.78
CA PRO A 260 -22.78 -6.68 11.76
C PRO A 260 -21.88 -5.55 12.27
N SER A 261 -20.62 -5.86 12.62
CA SER A 261 -19.65 -4.88 13.11
C SER A 261 -19.29 -3.86 12.03
N ALA A 262 -19.08 -4.31 10.79
CA ALA A 262 -18.78 -3.45 9.66
C ALA A 262 -19.93 -2.48 9.34
N LEU A 263 -21.18 -2.97 9.39
CA LEU A 263 -22.37 -2.14 9.23
C LEU A 263 -22.53 -1.14 10.37
N ALA A 264 -22.30 -1.57 11.62
CA ALA A 264 -22.33 -0.67 12.78
C ALA A 264 -21.27 0.43 12.69
N ALA A 265 -20.05 0.09 12.25
CA ALA A 265 -18.98 1.05 12.02
C ALA A 265 -19.28 2.02 10.87
N ALA A 266 -19.94 1.56 9.81
CA ALA A 266 -20.41 2.45 8.75
C ALA A 266 -21.52 3.38 9.24
N ALA A 267 -22.49 2.85 9.99
CA ALA A 267 -23.59 3.62 10.56
C ALA A 267 -23.09 4.72 11.51
N SER A 268 -22.11 4.44 12.36
CA SER A 268 -21.55 5.46 13.25
C SER A 268 -20.93 6.64 12.50
N VAL A 269 -20.35 6.40 11.32
CA VAL A 269 -19.87 7.49 10.44
C VAL A 269 -21.02 8.39 10.00
N PHE A 270 -22.15 7.82 9.59
CA PHE A 270 -23.32 8.62 9.20
C PHE A 270 -23.89 9.40 10.39
N ASP A 271 -23.94 8.79 11.58
CA ASP A 271 -24.36 9.49 12.80
C ASP A 271 -23.45 10.68 13.13
N PHE A 272 -22.13 10.56 12.91
CA PHE A 272 -21.20 11.68 13.08
C PHE A 272 -21.44 12.79 12.07
N LEU A 273 -21.64 12.44 10.80
CA LEU A 273 -21.90 13.41 9.73
C LEU A 273 -23.21 14.16 9.95
N GLU A 274 -24.27 13.46 10.38
CA GLU A 274 -25.56 14.07 10.68
C GLU A 274 -25.47 15.04 11.87
N LYS A 275 -24.82 14.64 12.98
CA LYS A 275 -24.57 15.54 14.13
C LYS A 275 -23.76 16.77 13.74
N ARG A 276 -22.77 16.61 12.85
CA ARG A 276 -21.98 17.72 12.35
C ARG A 276 -22.81 18.69 11.48
N GLU A 277 -23.69 18.17 10.64
CA GLU A 277 -24.59 19.00 9.84
C GLU A 277 -25.58 19.78 10.73
N GLN A 278 -26.13 19.14 11.76
CA GLN A 278 -27.02 19.77 12.73
C GLN A 278 -26.32 20.89 13.54
N THR A 279 -25.06 20.69 13.93
CA THR A 279 -24.26 21.70 14.63
C THR A 279 -23.87 22.87 13.72
N LEU A 280 -23.54 22.63 12.45
CA LEU A 280 -23.30 23.69 11.49
C LEU A 280 -24.57 24.50 11.17
N SER A 281 -25.70 23.82 11.02
CA SER A 281 -27.00 24.44 10.71
C SER A 281 -27.57 25.25 11.88
N SER A 282 -27.30 24.83 13.13
CA SER A 282 -27.69 25.58 14.33
C SER A 282 -26.74 26.73 14.68
N SER A 283 -25.53 26.75 14.12
CA SER A 283 -24.54 27.82 14.27
C SER A 283 -24.74 28.97 13.26
N ALA A 284 -25.39 28.69 12.13
CA ALA A 284 -25.66 29.64 11.06
C ALA A 284 -27.01 30.39 11.23
N GLU A 285 -27.23 31.08 12.36
CA GLU A 285 -27.97 32.36 12.53
C GLU A 285 -28.45 32.53 14.00
N PRO A 286 -28.37 33.76 14.59
CA PRO A 286 -28.32 35.04 13.91
C PRO A 286 -27.18 35.96 14.39
N ALA A 287 -26.14 36.11 13.57
CA ALA A 287 -25.25 37.29 13.63
C ALA A 287 -25.71 38.41 12.67
N VAL A 288 -26.76 38.16 11.86
CA VAL A 288 -27.22 39.09 10.81
C VAL A 288 -28.34 40.01 11.30
N THR A 289 -29.07 39.68 12.37
CA THR A 289 -30.12 40.56 12.93
C THR A 289 -29.59 41.59 13.94
N SER A 290 -28.36 41.46 14.43
CA SER A 290 -27.74 42.41 15.37
C SER A 290 -26.98 43.56 14.70
N GLN A 291 -26.76 43.53 13.37
CA GLN A 291 -26.14 44.64 12.62
C GLN A 291 -27.15 45.58 11.94
N ILE A 292 -28.43 45.21 11.87
CA ILE A 292 -29.48 46.06 11.25
C ILE A 292 -30.08 47.03 12.29
N SER A 293 -29.96 46.75 13.59
CA SER A 293 -30.44 47.62 14.66
C SER A 293 -29.52 48.81 14.97
N THR A 294 -28.26 48.81 14.53
CA THR A 294 -27.29 49.91 14.72
C THR A 294 -27.26 50.94 13.58
N LEU A 295 -28.04 50.75 12.51
CA LEU A 295 -28.17 51.71 11.39
C LEU A 295 -29.42 52.60 11.47
N LYS A 296 -30.18 52.54 12.58
CA LYS A 296 -31.38 53.36 12.82
C LYS A 296 -31.33 54.21 14.10
N SER A 297 -30.14 54.39 14.69
CA SER A 297 -29.91 55.35 15.80
C SER A 297 -29.15 56.57 15.32
#